data_AF-S6WAI8-F1
#
_entry.id   AF-S6WAI8-F1
#
_cell.length_a   1.000
_cell.length_b   1.000
_cell.length_c   1.000
_cell.angle_alpha   90.00
_cell.angle_beta   90.00
_cell.angle_gamma   90.00
#
_symmetry.space_group_name_H-M   'P 1'
#
loop_
_entity.id
_entity.type
_entity.pdbx_description
1 polymer ?
#
loop_
_entity_poly.entity_id
_entity_poly.type
_entity_poly.pdbx_seq_one_letter_code
_entity_poly.pdbx_strand_id
1 'polypeptide(L)'
;RIAEQPMDSELGSFNLVTYRDSVEGDVHLALTLGNICAEEPTLVRVHNMDPLRDLLMVKQPGRWSLRAAMRAVSEAGSGVVLLLGHPLDGDVLLAHIRETAGQQPIKTPTTYSTVGAGSQILRDLGVRKMRLMSSPMKFNAISGFDLEVVEYVPSE
;
A
#
# COMPACT_ATOMS: atom_id res chain seq x y z
N ARG A 1 -9.96 -1.72 -13.17
CA ARG A 1 -10.89 -1.10 -12.20
C ARG A 1 -12.25 -1.79 -12.30
N ILE A 2 -12.90 -2.12 -11.17
CA ILE A 2 -14.16 -2.87 -11.12
C ILE A 2 -15.30 -2.04 -10.54
N ALA A 3 -15.06 -1.38 -9.41
CA ALA A 3 -16.06 -0.59 -8.70
C ALA A 3 -15.39 0.54 -7.92
N GLU A 4 -16.18 1.56 -7.59
CA GLU A 4 -15.84 2.63 -6.67
C GLU A 4 -17.06 2.95 -5.81
N GLN A 5 -16.85 3.09 -4.50
CA GLN A 5 -17.91 3.42 -3.55
C GLN A 5 -17.37 4.20 -2.35
N PRO A 6 -18.18 5.08 -1.73
CA PRO A 6 -17.83 5.68 -0.45
C PRO A 6 -17.62 4.60 0.63
N MET A 7 -16.67 4.83 1.51
CA MET A 7 -16.36 3.98 2.65
C MET A 7 -16.03 4.84 3.87
N ASP A 8 -16.93 4.82 4.84
CA ASP A 8 -16.70 5.45 6.14
C ASP A 8 -15.99 4.47 7.08
N SER A 9 -14.90 4.94 7.71
CA SER A 9 -14.13 4.17 8.69
C SER A 9 -13.86 5.01 9.94
N GLU A 10 -13.44 4.35 11.02
CA GLU A 10 -12.97 5.04 12.23
C GLU A 10 -11.74 5.94 12.01
N LEU A 11 -11.11 5.83 10.84
CA LEU A 11 -9.86 6.52 10.48
C LEU A 11 -10.09 7.61 9.41
N GLY A 12 -11.34 7.86 9.02
CA GLY A 12 -11.72 8.82 7.99
C GLY A 12 -12.71 8.25 6.97
N SER A 13 -13.26 9.15 6.15
CA SER A 13 -14.17 8.84 5.05
C SER A 13 -13.39 8.78 3.74
N PHE A 14 -13.30 7.60 3.13
CA PHE A 14 -12.54 7.36 1.90
C PHE A 14 -13.48 7.00 0.75
N ASN A 15 -12.98 7.04 -0.48
CA ASN A 15 -13.55 6.25 -1.57
C ASN A 15 -12.75 4.95 -1.68
N LEU A 16 -13.45 3.82 -1.67
CA LEU A 16 -12.87 2.51 -1.94
C LEU A 16 -12.98 2.20 -3.43
N VAL A 17 -11.83 2.08 -4.09
CA VAL A 17 -11.73 1.64 -5.47
C VAL A 17 -11.21 0.21 -5.52
N THR A 18 -11.92 -0.67 -6.22
CA THR A 18 -11.57 -2.08 -6.34
C THR A 18 -10.99 -2.39 -7.72
N TYR A 19 -9.90 -3.14 -7.73
CA TYR A 19 -9.22 -3.63 -8.93
C TYR A 19 -9.16 -5.15 -8.90
N ARG A 20 -9.22 -5.77 -10.07
CA ARG A 20 -8.96 -7.20 -10.24
C ARG A 20 -7.85 -7.35 -11.27
N ASP A 21 -6.80 -8.07 -10.90
CA ASP A 21 -5.73 -8.48 -11.81
C ASP A 21 -6.31 -9.46 -12.85
N SER A 22 -6.09 -9.19 -14.13
CA SER A 22 -6.56 -10.04 -15.24
C SER A 22 -5.73 -11.31 -15.44
N VAL A 23 -4.50 -11.33 -14.91
CA VAL A 23 -3.53 -12.42 -15.03
C VAL A 23 -3.68 -13.38 -13.86
N GLU A 24 -3.54 -12.88 -12.64
CA GLU A 24 -3.54 -13.72 -11.42
C GLU A 24 -4.94 -13.82 -10.77
N GLY A 25 -5.87 -12.90 -11.10
CA GLY A 25 -7.21 -12.86 -10.53
C GLY A 25 -7.28 -12.18 -9.16
N ASP A 26 -6.15 -11.74 -8.61
CA ASP A 26 -6.05 -11.08 -7.32
C ASP A 26 -6.85 -9.77 -7.28
N VAL A 27 -7.38 -9.46 -6.09
CA VAL A 27 -8.18 -8.25 -5.86
C VAL A 27 -7.35 -7.25 -5.06
N HIS A 28 -7.12 -6.08 -5.64
CA HIS A 28 -6.45 -4.97 -4.97
C HIS A 28 -7.48 -3.90 -4.57
N LEU A 29 -7.22 -3.25 -3.45
CA LEU A 29 -8.09 -2.22 -2.89
C LEU A 29 -7.32 -0.91 -2.78
N ALA A 30 -7.84 0.17 -3.34
CA ALA A 30 -7.29 1.50 -3.14
C ALA A 30 -8.28 2.35 -2.34
N LEU A 31 -7.82 2.88 -1.22
CA LEU A 31 -8.53 3.89 -0.44
C LEU A 31 -8.01 5.25 -0.88
N THR A 32 -8.89 6.06 -1.46
CA THR A 32 -8.56 7.42 -1.89
C THR A 32 -9.28 8.44 -1.03
N LEU A 33 -8.63 9.57 -0.80
CA LEU A 33 -9.18 10.73 -0.13
C LEU A 33 -8.78 11.99 -0.89
N GLY A 34 -9.67 12.96 -0.94
CA GLY A 34 -9.40 14.26 -1.54
C GLY A 34 -9.22 14.22 -3.06
N ASN A 35 -8.58 15.26 -3.60
CA ASN A 35 -8.28 15.36 -5.02
C ASN A 35 -6.88 14.83 -5.32
N ILE A 36 -6.77 13.90 -6.27
CA ILE A 36 -5.51 13.34 -6.74
C ILE A 36 -5.19 13.98 -8.09
N CYS A 37 -4.07 14.68 -8.16
CA CYS A 37 -3.66 15.49 -9.30
C CYS A 37 -2.29 15.03 -9.79
N ALA A 38 -2.08 15.02 -11.11
CA ALA A 38 -0.83 14.56 -11.70
C ALA A 38 0.35 15.52 -11.42
N GLU A 39 0.04 16.80 -11.29
CA GLU A 39 1.00 17.89 -11.15
C GLU A 39 1.51 18.03 -9.71
N GLU A 40 0.73 17.57 -8.73
CA GLU A 40 0.99 17.72 -7.30
C GLU A 40 1.41 16.38 -6.65
N PRO A 41 2.44 16.37 -5.79
CA PRO A 41 2.82 15.16 -5.06
C PRO A 41 1.70 14.63 -4.16
N THR A 42 1.24 13.41 -4.46
CA THR A 42 0.21 12.73 -3.67
C THR A 42 0.86 11.95 -2.52
N LEU A 43 0.28 11.99 -1.30
CA LEU A 43 0.71 11.11 -0.21
C LEU A 43 0.23 9.68 -0.50
N VAL A 44 1.16 8.74 -0.61
CA VAL A 44 0.86 7.36 -1.04
C VAL A 44 1.42 6.35 -0.05
N ARG A 45 0.63 5.32 0.26
CA ARG A 45 1.10 4.07 0.84
C ARG A 45 0.75 2.91 -0.07
N VAL A 46 1.74 2.14 -0.51
CA VAL A 46 1.53 0.79 -1.04
C VAL A 46 1.74 -0.20 0.10
N HIS A 47 0.73 -0.99 0.40
CA HIS A 47 0.60 -1.76 1.62
C HIS A 47 0.46 -3.26 1.33
N ASN A 48 1.37 -4.04 1.88
CA ASN A 48 1.24 -5.50 1.97
C ASN A 48 0.66 -5.83 3.35
N MET A 49 -0.52 -6.46 3.35
CA MET A 49 -1.21 -6.82 4.60
C MET A 49 -0.37 -7.78 5.42
N ASP A 50 -0.30 -7.48 6.72
CA ASP A 50 0.22 -8.40 7.72
C ASP A 50 -0.81 -8.50 8.86
N PRO A 51 -1.50 -9.65 9.03
CA PRO A 51 -2.50 -9.81 10.07
C PRO A 51 -2.00 -9.49 11.48
N LEU A 52 -0.72 -9.77 11.78
CA LEU A 52 -0.18 -9.51 13.11
C LEU A 52 -0.15 -8.00 13.39
N ARG A 53 0.31 -7.21 12.43
CA ARG A 53 0.38 -5.75 12.55
C ARG A 53 -0.98 -5.09 12.38
N ASP A 54 -1.75 -5.53 11.38
CA ASP A 54 -2.92 -4.78 10.90
C ASP A 54 -4.24 -5.25 11.54
N LEU A 55 -4.32 -6.50 12.04
CA LEU A 55 -5.48 -7.01 12.78
C LEU A 55 -5.20 -7.16 14.29
N LEU A 56 -4.03 -7.68 14.66
CA LEU A 56 -3.68 -7.93 16.07
C LEU A 56 -2.91 -6.77 16.72
N MET A 57 -2.61 -5.71 15.97
CA MET A 57 -1.94 -4.50 16.45
C MET A 57 -0.56 -4.77 17.06
N VAL A 58 0.12 -5.83 16.60
CA VAL A 58 1.48 -6.15 17.02
C VAL A 58 2.42 -5.07 16.53
N LYS A 59 3.23 -4.54 17.46
CA LYS A 59 4.21 -3.49 17.15
C LYS A 59 5.37 -4.05 16.35
N GLN A 60 5.65 -3.45 15.21
CA GLN A 60 6.81 -3.74 14.37
C GLN A 60 7.54 -2.41 14.09
N PRO A 61 8.56 -2.04 14.89
CA PRO A 61 9.27 -0.77 14.75
C PRO A 61 9.81 -0.55 13.34
N GLY A 62 9.73 0.69 12.84
CA GLY A 62 10.20 1.04 11.50
C GLY A 62 9.30 0.58 10.35
N ARG A 63 8.08 0.11 10.63
CA ARG A 63 7.10 -0.30 9.62
C ARG A 63 5.77 0.44 9.82
N TRP A 64 5.27 1.02 8.73
CA TRP A 64 3.92 1.56 8.66
C TRP A 64 2.86 0.45 8.80
N SER A 65 1.96 0.59 9.77
CA SER A 65 0.72 -0.18 9.83
C SER A 65 -0.33 0.38 8.88
N LEU A 66 -1.31 -0.45 8.51
CA LEU A 66 -2.45 0.01 7.70
C LEU A 66 -3.19 1.15 8.40
N ARG A 67 -3.41 1.00 9.71
CA ARG A 67 -4.06 2.01 10.55
C ARG A 67 -3.32 3.33 10.55
N ALA A 68 -1.98 3.32 10.73
CA ALA A 68 -1.17 4.53 10.73
C ALA A 68 -1.19 5.22 9.35
N ALA A 69 -1.08 4.44 8.26
CA ALA A 69 -1.12 4.99 6.91
C ALA A 69 -2.48 5.62 6.57
N MET A 70 -3.59 4.97 6.92
CA MET A 70 -4.93 5.53 6.73
C MET A 70 -5.12 6.82 7.52
N ARG A 71 -4.67 6.86 8.78
CA ARG A 71 -4.74 8.07 9.61
C ARG A 71 -3.92 9.21 9.00
N ALA A 72 -2.69 8.95 8.58
CA ALA A 72 -1.82 9.96 7.97
C ALA A 72 -2.44 10.55 6.69
N VAL A 73 -3.07 9.72 5.85
CA VAL A 73 -3.82 10.21 4.68
C VAL A 73 -5.02 11.05 5.10
N SER A 74 -5.79 10.60 6.09
CA SER A 74 -6.93 11.36 6.61
C SER A 74 -6.53 12.73 7.16
N GLU A 75 -5.42 12.81 7.88
CA GLU A 75 -4.89 14.06 8.44
C GLU A 75 -4.35 15.00 7.34
N ALA A 76 -3.76 14.43 6.28
CA ALA A 76 -3.31 15.21 5.13
C ALA A 76 -4.47 15.73 4.26
N GLY A 77 -5.66 15.14 4.34
CA GLY A 77 -6.85 15.52 3.58
C GLY A 77 -6.84 15.09 2.11
N SER A 78 -5.72 14.55 1.60
CA SER A 78 -5.63 13.95 0.27
C SER A 78 -4.56 12.85 0.24
N GLY A 79 -4.85 11.75 -0.45
CA GLY A 79 -3.88 10.67 -0.63
C GLY A 79 -4.47 9.33 -1.03
N VAL A 80 -3.59 8.33 -1.12
CA VAL A 80 -3.92 6.95 -1.52
C VAL A 80 -3.30 5.94 -0.55
N VAL A 81 -4.10 5.00 -0.06
CA VAL A 81 -3.63 3.76 0.56
C VAL A 81 -4.01 2.59 -0.34
N LEU A 82 -3.04 2.00 -1.02
CA LEU A 82 -3.20 0.87 -1.91
C LEU A 82 -2.83 -0.42 -1.19
N LEU A 83 -3.82 -1.30 -0.95
CA LEU A 83 -3.62 -2.65 -0.49
C LEU A 83 -3.50 -3.57 -1.70
N LEU A 84 -2.32 -4.17 -1.87
CA LEU A 84 -2.14 -5.17 -2.90
C LEU A 84 -2.76 -6.49 -2.43
N GLY A 85 -3.72 -6.99 -3.21
CA GLY A 85 -4.17 -8.38 -3.10
C GLY A 85 -2.98 -9.31 -3.19
N HIS A 86 -2.79 -10.08 -2.13
CA HIS A 86 -1.90 -11.23 -2.13
C HIS A 86 -2.56 -12.32 -1.30
N PRO A 87 -2.64 -13.56 -1.81
CA PRO A 87 -3.11 -14.69 -1.02
C PRO A 87 -2.21 -14.84 0.21
N LEU A 88 -2.80 -14.74 1.40
CA LEU A 88 -2.10 -15.12 2.62
C LEU A 88 -2.23 -16.64 2.78
N ASP A 89 -1.24 -17.38 2.29
CA ASP A 89 -1.15 -18.80 2.59
C ASP A 89 -0.63 -19.06 4.02
N GLY A 90 -0.74 -20.31 4.47
CA GLY A 90 -0.33 -20.71 5.81
C GLY A 90 1.17 -20.57 6.07
N ASP A 91 2.01 -20.74 5.04
CA ASP A 91 3.47 -20.66 5.17
C ASP A 91 3.93 -19.21 5.32
N VAL A 92 3.32 -18.28 4.58
CA VAL A 92 3.54 -16.84 4.73
C VAL A 92 3.12 -16.37 6.12
N LEU A 93 1.97 -16.81 6.62
CA LEU A 93 1.53 -16.48 7.98
C LEU A 93 2.48 -17.02 9.04
N LEU A 94 2.94 -18.28 8.92
CA LEU A 94 3.93 -18.86 9.83
C LEU A 94 5.26 -18.10 9.78
N ALA A 95 5.67 -17.62 8.60
CA ALA A 95 6.86 -16.77 8.45
C ALA A 95 6.72 -15.45 9.21
N HIS A 96 5.57 -14.76 9.08
CA HIS A 96 5.31 -13.51 9.81
C HIS A 96 5.35 -13.70 11.34
N ILE A 97 4.78 -14.81 11.84
CA ILE A 97 4.81 -15.15 13.27
C ILE A 97 6.25 -15.36 13.76
N ARG A 98 7.06 -16.11 12.99
CA ARG A 98 8.47 -16.35 13.32
C ARG A 98 9.28 -15.05 13.32
N GLU A 99 9.11 -14.21 12.30
CA GLU A 99 9.77 -12.89 12.22
C GLU A 99 9.42 -12.02 13.44
N THR A 100 8.15 -11.98 13.81
CA THR A 100 7.66 -11.24 14.99
C THR A 100 8.26 -11.77 16.30
N ALA A 101 8.52 -13.08 16.38
CA ALA A 101 9.19 -13.72 17.51
C ALA A 101 10.72 -13.53 17.51
N GLY A 102 11.28 -12.74 16.60
CA GLY A 102 12.71 -12.48 16.49
C GLY A 102 13.52 -13.62 15.86
N GLN A 103 12.84 -14.59 15.21
CA GLN A 103 13.50 -15.66 14.46
C GLN A 103 13.92 -15.18 13.07
N GLN A 104 14.83 -15.89 12.42
CA GLN A 104 15.27 -15.52 11.06
C GLN A 104 14.06 -15.42 10.12
N PRO A 105 13.87 -14.27 9.44
CA PRO A 105 12.78 -14.10 8.50
C PRO A 105 12.96 -15.07 7.33
N ILE A 106 11.90 -15.81 7.01
CA ILE A 106 11.83 -16.50 5.72
C ILE A 106 11.60 -15.40 4.69
N LYS A 107 12.58 -15.19 3.80
CA LYS A 107 12.44 -14.20 2.72
C LYS A 107 11.27 -14.62 1.82
N THR A 108 10.12 -14.00 1.99
CA THR A 108 9.07 -14.03 0.98
C THR A 108 9.50 -13.11 -0.17
N PRO A 109 9.57 -13.61 -1.41
CA PRO A 109 9.91 -12.76 -2.54
C PRO A 109 8.84 -11.67 -2.67
N THR A 110 9.23 -10.40 -2.61
CA THR A 110 8.42 -9.32 -3.18
C THR A 110 8.42 -9.52 -4.69
N THR A 111 7.39 -10.19 -5.21
CA THR A 111 7.32 -10.52 -6.62
C THR A 111 7.25 -9.23 -7.43
N TYR A 112 8.09 -9.12 -8.46
CA TYR A 112 8.06 -7.99 -9.42
C TYR A 112 6.65 -7.72 -9.98
N SER A 113 5.74 -8.71 -9.98
CA SER A 113 4.32 -8.56 -10.32
C SER A 113 3.60 -7.52 -9.44
N THR A 114 3.85 -7.52 -8.13
CA THR A 114 3.24 -6.58 -7.17
C THR A 114 3.60 -5.13 -7.45
N VAL A 115 4.84 -4.89 -7.92
CA VAL A 115 5.32 -3.56 -8.33
C VAL A 115 4.62 -3.09 -9.59
N GLY A 116 4.43 -3.98 -10.57
CA GLY A 116 3.74 -3.68 -11.83
C GLY A 116 2.26 -3.38 -11.63
N ALA A 117 1.55 -4.22 -10.88
CA ALA A 117 0.13 -4.00 -10.56
C ALA A 117 -0.05 -2.70 -9.76
N GLY A 118 0.78 -2.49 -8.72
CA GLY A 118 0.72 -1.27 -7.91
C GLY A 118 0.95 -0.01 -8.74
N SER A 119 1.91 -0.03 -9.66
CA SER A 119 2.21 1.12 -10.51
C SER A 119 1.08 1.45 -11.47
N GLN A 120 0.47 0.43 -12.09
CA GLN A 120 -0.68 0.63 -12.99
C GLN A 120 -1.90 1.20 -12.26
N ILE A 121 -2.17 0.70 -11.04
CA ILE A 121 -3.27 1.20 -10.21
C ILE A 121 -3.03 2.66 -9.82
N LEU A 122 -1.83 3.00 -9.34
CA LEU A 122 -1.51 4.39 -8.97
C LEU A 122 -1.63 5.34 -10.18
N ARG A 123 -1.19 4.90 -11.36
CA ARG A 123 -1.35 5.66 -12.61
C ARG A 123 -2.82 5.88 -12.97
N ASP A 124 -3.65 4.83 -12.86
CA ASP A 124 -5.10 4.90 -13.10
C ASP A 124 -5.81 5.88 -12.15
N LEU A 125 -5.40 5.90 -10.88
CA LEU A 125 -5.90 6.84 -9.86
C LEU A 125 -5.44 8.29 -10.09
N GLY A 126 -4.60 8.57 -11.09
CA GLY A 126 -4.11 9.90 -11.42
C GLY A 126 -2.78 10.28 -10.77
N VAL A 127 -2.19 9.41 -9.93
CA VAL A 127 -0.90 9.68 -9.30
C VAL A 127 0.21 9.72 -10.35
N ARG A 128 1.08 10.72 -10.26
CA ARG A 128 2.34 10.80 -11.05
C ARG A 128 3.52 11.03 -10.12
N LYS A 129 3.43 12.07 -9.30
CA LYS A 129 4.39 12.37 -8.25
C LYS A 129 3.84 11.89 -6.92
N MET A 130 4.68 11.28 -6.08
CA MET A 130 4.24 10.79 -4.78
C MET A 130 5.26 11.04 -3.67
N ARG A 131 4.71 11.35 -2.49
CA ARG A 131 5.39 11.25 -1.20
C ARG A 131 5.06 9.87 -0.66
N LEU A 132 6.01 8.95 -0.72
CA LEU A 132 5.78 7.53 -0.46
C LEU A 132 6.05 7.19 1.01
N MET A 133 5.02 6.74 1.73
CA MET A 133 5.12 6.20 3.08
C MET A 133 5.81 4.83 3.05
N SER A 134 7.14 4.81 3.05
CA SER A 134 7.96 3.61 2.95
C SER A 134 9.39 3.87 3.42
N SER A 135 10.11 2.81 3.80
CA SER A 135 11.57 2.86 3.87
C SER A 135 12.15 3.19 2.48
N PRO A 136 13.24 3.98 2.39
CA PRO A 136 13.90 4.27 1.12
C PRO A 136 14.31 2.98 0.41
N MET A 137 13.95 2.85 -0.86
CA MET A 137 14.30 1.69 -1.68
C MET A 137 14.71 2.14 -3.08
N LYS A 138 15.71 1.48 -3.68
CA LYS A 138 16.12 1.76 -5.07
C LYS A 138 15.13 1.09 -6.03
N PHE A 139 14.17 1.85 -6.54
CA PHE A 139 13.23 1.39 -7.57
C PHE A 139 13.57 2.02 -8.92
N ASN A 140 14.12 1.21 -9.83
CA ASN A 140 14.28 1.60 -11.24
C ASN A 140 13.07 1.22 -12.11
N ALA A 141 12.13 0.44 -11.60
CA ALA A 141 11.04 -0.16 -12.38
C ALA A 141 9.79 0.75 -12.52
N ILE A 142 9.60 1.71 -11.63
CA ILE A 142 8.38 2.54 -11.59
C ILE A 142 8.40 3.70 -12.60
N SER A 143 9.58 4.10 -13.08
CA SER A 143 9.72 5.15 -14.10
C SER A 143 9.06 4.77 -15.43
N GLY A 144 9.00 3.47 -15.76
CA GLY A 144 8.29 2.97 -16.94
C GLY A 144 6.77 3.11 -16.86
N PHE A 145 6.23 3.47 -15.70
CA PHE A 145 4.81 3.75 -15.47
C PHE A 145 4.56 5.25 -15.28
N ASP A 146 5.51 6.10 -15.64
CA ASP A 146 5.45 7.56 -15.43
C ASP A 146 5.10 7.93 -13.98
N LEU A 147 5.74 7.23 -13.03
CA LEU A 147 5.65 7.47 -11.60
C LEU A 147 7.00 7.96 -11.06
N GLU A 148 6.94 8.94 -10.17
CA GLU A 148 8.09 9.56 -9.54
C GLU A 148 7.88 9.64 -8.02
N VAL A 149 8.82 9.06 -7.25
CA VAL A 149 8.87 9.26 -5.80
C VAL A 149 9.69 10.50 -5.52
N VAL A 150 9.04 11.58 -5.07
CA VAL A 150 9.70 12.85 -4.75
C VAL A 150 10.17 12.92 -3.30
N GLU A 151 9.59 12.10 -2.41
CA GLU A 151 9.90 12.05 -0.99
C GLU A 151 9.58 10.66 -0.42
N TYR A 152 10.41 10.18 0.50
CA TYR A 152 10.08 9.03 1.35
C TYR A 152 9.68 9.50 2.73
N VAL A 153 8.49 9.14 3.18
CA VAL A 153 7.96 9.49 4.50
C VAL A 153 8.19 8.29 5.45
N PRO A 154 9.09 8.39 6.44
CA PRO A 154 9.38 7.30 7.37
C PRO A 154 8.18 7.06 8.30
N SER A 155 8.06 5.83 8.83
CA SER A 155 7.15 5.57 9.94
C SER A 155 7.71 6.20 11.21
N GLU A 156 6.84 6.70 12.09
CA GLU A 156 7.20 7.09 13.46
C GLU A 156 7.80 5.94 14.28
#